data_AF-A0A0B3AW41-F1
#
_entry.id   AF-A0A0B3AW41-F1
#
_cell.length_a   1.000
_cell.length_b   1.000
_cell.length_c   1.000
_cell.angle_alpha   90.00
_cell.angle_beta   90.00
_cell.angle_gamma   90.00
#
_symmetry.space_group_name_H-M   'P 1'
#
loop_
_entity.id
_entity.type
_entity.pdbx_description
1 polymer ?
#
loop_
_entity_poly.entity_id
_entity_poly.type
_entity_poly.pdbx_seq_one_letter_code
_entity_poly.pdbx_strand_id
1 'polypeptide(L)'
;MVTTIQLSEDVKNALGKMKETSRESFEDVIVKLINIVQEQKRLNEELLIEGCKEMAKNDLKICEEFKYAEAEIECEWDGDL
;
A
#
# COMPACT_ATOMS: atom_id res chain seq x y z
N MET A 1 -15.55 -8.91 -27.44
CA MET A 1 -14.41 -8.64 -28.35
C MET A 1 -13.34 -9.65 -28.00
N VAL A 2 -12.87 -10.45 -28.95
CA VAL A 2 -11.79 -11.42 -28.72
C VAL A 2 -10.48 -10.75 -29.14
N THR A 3 -9.52 -10.69 -28.23
CA THR A 3 -8.23 -10.04 -28.46
C THR A 3 -7.14 -11.09 -28.41
N THR A 4 -6.26 -11.11 -29.40
CA THR A 4 -5.12 -12.03 -29.43
C THR A 4 -3.89 -11.31 -28.89
N ILE A 5 -3.17 -11.96 -27.99
CA ILE A 5 -1.90 -11.50 -27.45
C ILE A 5 -0.81 -12.50 -27.81
N GLN A 6 0.37 -11.99 -28.15
CA GLN A 6 1.55 -12.81 -28.42
C GLN A 6 2.43 -12.82 -27.16
N LEU A 7 2.85 -14.01 -26.75
CA LEU A 7 3.67 -14.23 -25.56
C LEU A 7 4.90 -15.05 -25.95
N SER A 8 6.00 -14.85 -25.23
CA SER A 8 7.16 -15.74 -25.36
C SER A 8 6.82 -17.14 -24.84
N GLU A 9 7.54 -18.15 -25.34
CA GLU A 9 7.29 -19.55 -24.93
C GLU A 9 7.52 -19.74 -23.43
N ASP A 10 8.49 -19.03 -22.86
CA ASP A 10 8.76 -19.06 -21.42
C ASP A 10 7.56 -18.57 -20.59
N VAL A 11 6.90 -17.49 -21.03
CA VAL A 11 5.72 -16.94 -20.35
C VAL A 11 4.53 -17.90 -20.50
N LYS A 12 4.34 -18.48 -21.68
CA LYS A 12 3.30 -19.49 -21.91
C LYS A 12 3.50 -20.74 -21.04
N ASN A 13 4.75 -21.18 -20.89
CA ASN A 13 5.12 -22.29 -20.00
C ASN A 13 4.87 -21.95 -18.53
N ALA A 14 5.20 -20.73 -18.12
CA ALA A 14 4.92 -20.24 -16.77
C ALA A 14 3.41 -20.21 -16.48
N LEU A 15 2.61 -19.66 -17.40
CA LEU A 15 1.14 -19.68 -17.30
C LEU A 15 0.59 -21.11 -17.23
N GLY A 16 1.21 -22.05 -17.94
CA GLY A 16 0.83 -23.46 -17.89
C GLY A 16 1.04 -24.08 -16.51
N LYS A 17 2.12 -23.71 -15.83
CA LYS A 17 2.43 -24.15 -14.46
C LYS A 17 1.53 -23.49 -13.41
N MET A 18 0.95 -22.32 -13.71
CA MET A 18 0.05 -21.59 -12.82
C MET A 18 -1.38 -22.13 -12.84
N LYS A 19 -1.73 -22.99 -13.80
CA LYS A 19 -3.05 -23.62 -13.84
C LYS A 19 -3.22 -24.53 -12.64
N GLU A 20 -4.27 -24.30 -11.87
CA GLU A 20 -4.61 -25.11 -10.69
C GLU A 20 -5.22 -26.45 -11.09
N THR A 21 -5.90 -26.47 -12.25
CA THR A 21 -6.49 -27.67 -12.81
C THR A 21 -6.19 -27.79 -14.31
N SER A 22 -6.15 -29.03 -14.81
CA SER A 22 -5.93 -29.29 -16.24
C SER A 22 -7.02 -28.75 -17.16
N ARG A 23 -8.19 -28.36 -16.61
CA ARG A 23 -9.32 -27.79 -17.35
C ARG A 23 -9.29 -26.27 -17.43
N GLU A 24 -8.43 -25.62 -16.66
CA GLU A 24 -8.36 -24.16 -16.65
C GLU A 24 -7.76 -23.63 -17.96
N SER A 25 -8.40 -22.61 -18.54
CA SER A 25 -7.89 -21.97 -19.75
C SER A 25 -6.76 -21.01 -19.42
N PHE A 26 -5.98 -20.60 -20.42
CA PHE A 26 -4.99 -19.53 -20.19
C PHE A 26 -5.66 -18.18 -19.91
N GLU A 27 -6.84 -17.95 -20.47
CA GLU A 27 -7.62 -16.73 -20.26
C GLU A 27 -8.05 -16.62 -18.79
N ASP A 28 -8.52 -17.73 -18.20
CA ASP A 28 -8.90 -17.78 -16.77
C ASP A 28 -7.72 -17.39 -15.86
N VAL A 29 -6.54 -17.97 -16.12
CA VAL A 29 -5.32 -17.65 -15.36
C VAL A 29 -4.94 -16.18 -15.54
N ILE A 30 -4.99 -15.65 -16.76
CA ILE A 30 -4.65 -14.25 -17.04
C ILE A 30 -5.63 -13.30 -16.33
N VAL A 31 -6.94 -13.59 -16.36
CA VAL A 31 -7.95 -12.80 -15.66
C VAL A 31 -7.72 -12.83 -14.15
N LYS A 32 -7.42 -14.00 -13.57
CA LYS A 32 -7.05 -14.13 -12.15
C LYS A 32 -5.85 -13.25 -11.81
N LEU A 33 -4.79 -13.27 -12.63
CA LEU A 33 -3.59 -12.45 -12.43
C LEU A 33 -3.90 -10.95 -12.50
N ILE A 34 -4.73 -10.53 -13.46
CA ILE A 34 -5.16 -9.12 -13.57
C ILE A 34 -5.91 -8.69 -12.30
N ASN A 35 -6.83 -9.53 -11.81
CA ASN A 35 -7.61 -9.22 -10.60
C ASN A 35 -6.69 -9.11 -9.38
N ILE A 36 -5.73 -10.03 -9.22
CA ILE A 36 -4.74 -9.98 -8.12
C ILE A 36 -3.96 -8.65 -8.15
N VAL A 37 -3.48 -8.24 -9.33
CA VAL A 37 -2.73 -6.98 -9.48
C VAL A 37 -3.61 -5.76 -9.14
N GLN A 38 -4.87 -5.76 -9.55
CA GLN A 38 -5.81 -4.68 -9.24
C GLN A 38 -6.12 -4.62 -7.74
N GLU A 39 -6.35 -5.76 -7.10
CA GLU A 39 -6.60 -5.84 -5.66
C GLU A 39 -5.39 -5.39 -4.86
N GLN A 40 -4.18 -5.83 -5.23
CA GLN A 40 -2.94 -5.38 -4.58
C GLN A 40 -2.75 -3.86 -4.72
N LYS A 41 -3.05 -3.30 -5.89
CA LYS A 41 -2.98 -1.84 -6.08
C LYS A 41 -3.92 -1.11 -5.14
N ARG A 42 -5.18 -1.55 -5.05
CA ARG A 42 -6.16 -0.95 -4.13
C ARG A 42 -5.74 -1.07 -2.67
N LEU A 43 -5.28 -2.25 -2.26
CA LEU A 43 -4.81 -2.50 -0.90
C LEU A 43 -3.62 -1.59 -0.54
N ASN A 44 -2.66 -1.43 -1.46
CA ASN A 44 -1.53 -0.53 -1.25
C ASN A 44 -1.97 0.92 -1.09
N GLU A 45 -2.92 1.39 -1.91
CA GLU A 45 -3.48 2.74 -1.78
C GLU A 45 -4.17 2.93 -0.42
N GLU A 46 -4.98 1.98 0.02
CA GLU A 46 -5.65 2.01 1.33
C GLU A 46 -4.64 2.02 2.49
N LEU A 47 -3.62 1.16 2.43
CA LEU A 47 -2.56 1.09 3.45
C LEU A 47 -1.74 2.38 3.52
N LEU A 48 -1.44 3.01 2.37
CA LEU A 48 -0.77 4.30 2.33
C LEU A 48 -1.59 5.39 2.99
N ILE A 49 -2.90 5.45 2.68
CA ILE A 49 -3.80 6.43 3.29
C ILE A 49 -3.86 6.25 4.81
N GLU A 50 -3.99 5.02 5.27
CA GLU A 50 -4.09 4.74 6.70
C GLU A 50 -2.78 5.04 7.43
N GLY A 51 -1.64 4.67 6.83
CA GLY A 51 -0.31 5.01 7.35
C GLY A 51 -0.12 6.52 7.49
N CYS A 52 -0.53 7.31 6.49
CA CYS A 52 -0.46 8.78 6.55
C CYS A 52 -1.36 9.36 7.64
N LYS A 53 -2.57 8.81 7.86
CA LYS A 53 -3.47 9.27 8.93
C LYS A 53 -2.88 9.02 10.32
N GLU A 54 -2.37 7.82 10.56
CA GLU A 54 -1.77 7.46 11.84
C GLU A 54 -0.50 8.28 12.11
N MET A 55 0.32 8.51 11.07
CA MET A 55 1.47 9.39 11.16
C MET A 55 1.05 10.82 11.52
N ALA A 56 0.06 11.39 10.84
CA ALA A 56 -0.42 12.73 11.14
C ALA A 56 -0.97 12.86 12.58
N LYS A 57 -1.68 11.84 13.09
CA LYS A 57 -2.13 11.82 14.50
C LYS A 57 -0.96 11.81 15.47
N ASN A 58 0.06 11.00 15.21
CA ASN A 58 1.26 10.94 16.04
C ASN A 58 2.04 12.26 15.99
N ASP A 59 2.20 12.83 14.80
CA ASP A 59 2.89 14.11 14.59
C ASP A 59 2.18 15.24 15.34
N LEU A 60 0.84 15.27 15.32
CA LEU A 60 0.05 16.24 16.09
C LEU A 60 0.29 16.09 17.59
N LYS A 61 0.27 14.86 18.11
CA LYS A 61 0.53 14.59 19.52
C LYS A 61 1.94 15.03 19.93
N ILE A 62 2.94 14.71 19.10
CA ILE A 62 4.32 15.13 19.31
C ILE A 62 4.40 16.66 19.34
N CYS A 63 3.77 17.35 18.38
CA CYS A 63 3.75 18.81 18.35
C CYS A 63 3.10 19.43 19.60
N GLU A 64 2.03 18.82 20.12
CA GLU A 64 1.43 19.24 21.38
C GLU A 64 2.39 19.06 22.56
N GLU A 65 3.02 17.88 22.69
CA GLU A 65 4.02 17.60 23.73
C GLU A 65 5.19 18.62 23.68
N PHE A 66 5.69 18.96 22.49
CA PHE A 66 6.72 19.99 22.33
C PHE A 66 6.25 21.37 22.76
N LYS A 67 5.02 21.78 22.42
CA LYS A 67 4.46 23.06 22.86
C LYS A 67 4.35 23.17 24.38
N TYR A 68 3.94 22.09 25.05
CA TYR A 68 3.90 22.08 26.52
C TYR A 68 5.31 22.25 27.10
N ALA A 69 6.31 21.55 26.57
CA ALA A 69 7.69 21.67 27.00
C ALA A 69 8.27 23.08 26.75
N GLU A 70 7.98 23.68 25.60
CA GLU A 70 8.39 25.06 25.28
C GLU A 70 7.75 26.08 26.24
N ALA A 71 6.45 25.94 26.55
CA ALA A 71 5.76 26.83 27.48
C ALA A 71 6.25 26.69 28.92
N GLU A 72 6.63 25.48 29.35
CA GLU A 72 7.24 25.23 30.66
C GLU A 72 8.61 25.90 30.78
N ILE A 73 9.44 25.79 29.73
CA ILE A 73 10.72 26.50 29.63
C ILE A 73 10.48 28.02 29.65
N GLU A 74 9.52 28.56 28.91
CA GLU A 74 9.26 30.00 28.90
C GLU A 74 8.85 30.52 30.30
N CYS A 75 8.01 29.78 31.03
CA CYS A 75 7.61 30.14 32.39
C CYS A 75 8.75 30.03 33.43
N GLU A 76 9.70 29.11 33.23
CA GLU A 76 10.84 28.92 34.13
C GLU A 76 11.87 30.07 34.00
N TRP A 77 11.95 30.70 32.82
CA TRP A 77 12.91 31.78 32.54
C TRP A 77 12.35 33.18 32.84
N ASP A 78 11.03 33.34 32.88
CA ASP A 78 10.37 34.58 33.33
C ASP A 78 10.31 34.74 34.87
N GLY A 79 10.68 33.70 35.63
CA GLY A 79 10.67 33.68 37.10
C GLY A 79 11.98 34.11 37.79
N ASP A 80 13.08 34.26 37.04
CA ASP A 80 14.44 34.50 37.56
C ASP A 80 14.99 35.92 37.24
N LEU A 81 14.12 36.93 37.09
CA LEU A 81 14.48 38.35 36.88
C LEU A 81 14.01 39.28 38.00
#